data_AF-A0A960M8E0-F1
#
_entry.id   AF-A0A960M8E0-F1
#
_cell.length_a   1.000
_cell.length_b   1.000
_cell.length_c   1.000
_cell.angle_alpha   90.00
_cell.angle_beta   90.00
_cell.angle_gamma   90.00
#
_symmetry.space_group_name_H-M   'P 1'
#
loop_
_entity.id
_entity.type
_entity.pdbx_description
1 polymer ?
#
loop_
_entity_poly.entity_id
_entity_poly.type
_entity_poly.pdbx_seq_one_letter_code
_entity_poly.pdbx_strand_id
1 'polypeptide(L)'
;MKRTISLKLILSQNDCEALLQTQGYFAQGCNTIALFAQENRCWNHVALHNLCYSKVREQLPELGSQMVCNALRKVCSSYKVLKIRKTKPVPTIRFKETSSIHYCARTFTLKKEVLSLYTVNKRIKCSFTIGTRQQEYLKQGKVKEGELVRKGRRWFFNLVLELPEPSLEREGTFMGIDLGENNIAVTSNGTIYGGGKLKGARDKFLNRRKKLQSNGSKAAKRCLKRISGKERRRVKETNHRISKALIEEAVLNETKMIALEDLQNIRKRIKGNKRMRTRLHRWPWRELQQFIEYKAQSQGIEVVYVRPEYSSLTCSHCQSLGIRQKHLFKRLSCGSYQHSDRNAAINHCKLAESVVSARAPVNVPMVAASELATSSFL
;
A
#
# COMPACT_ATOMS: atom_id res chain seq x y z
N MET A 1 12.76 2.15 -5.77
CA MET A 1 11.44 1.90 -5.14
C MET A 1 11.28 2.75 -3.89
N LYS A 2 10.14 3.45 -3.74
CA LYS A 2 9.84 4.25 -2.54
C LYS A 2 9.30 3.38 -1.40
N ARG A 3 9.90 3.51 -0.21
CA ARG A 3 9.44 2.87 1.04
C ARG A 3 9.28 3.90 2.13
N THR A 4 8.38 3.62 3.06
CA THR A 4 8.18 4.47 4.24
C THR A 4 8.50 3.68 5.51
N ILE A 5 9.40 4.21 6.33
CA ILE A 5 9.68 3.71 7.68
C ILE A 5 9.10 4.66 8.72
N SER A 6 8.64 4.13 9.85
CA SER A 6 8.08 4.94 10.94
C SER A 6 9.07 4.97 12.10
N LEU A 7 9.66 6.13 12.36
CA LEU A 7 10.53 6.39 13.50
C LEU A 7 9.65 6.77 14.70
N LYS A 8 9.72 6.05 15.82
CA LYS A 8 9.01 6.46 17.05
C LYS A 8 9.89 7.48 17.78
N LEU A 9 9.43 8.72 17.91
CA LEU A 9 10.23 9.78 18.51
C LEU A 9 10.26 9.67 20.03
N ILE A 10 11.43 9.96 20.61
CA ILE A 10 11.64 10.13 22.05
C ILE A 10 11.82 11.62 22.27
N LEU A 11 10.86 12.24 22.95
CA LEU A 11 10.73 13.69 23.06
C LEU A 11 10.61 14.10 24.52
N SER A 12 11.21 15.24 24.86
CA SER A 12 10.93 15.93 26.12
C SER A 12 9.51 16.53 26.11
N GLN A 13 9.02 16.96 27.27
CA GLN A 13 7.73 17.65 27.34
C GLN A 13 7.73 18.94 26.53
N ASN A 14 8.80 19.73 26.63
CA ASN A 14 8.98 20.98 25.89
C ASN A 14 8.98 20.75 24.37
N ASP A 15 9.65 19.70 23.89
CA ASP A 15 9.66 19.35 22.46
C ASP A 15 8.27 18.91 21.98
N CYS A 16 7.52 18.18 22.82
CA CYS A 16 6.15 17.79 22.50
C CYS A 16 5.25 19.01 22.32
N GLU A 17 5.37 20.01 23.19
CA GLU A 17 4.61 21.25 23.12
C GLU A 17 4.97 22.06 21.88
N ALA A 18 6.26 22.20 21.56
CA ALA A 18 6.72 22.86 20.33
C ALA A 18 6.18 22.18 19.06
N LEU A 19 6.12 20.84 19.04
CA LEU A 19 5.52 20.10 17.92
C LEU A 19 4.00 20.27 17.85
N LEU A 20 3.30 20.32 18.98
CA LEU A 20 1.85 20.58 19.01
C LEU A 20 1.53 21.98 18.48
N GLN A 21 2.26 23.00 18.91
CA GLN A 21 2.11 24.36 18.43
C GLN A 21 2.37 24.44 16.92
N THR A 22 3.46 23.83 16.45
CA THR A 22 3.77 23.74 15.01
C THR A 22 2.68 23.01 14.23
N GLN A 23 2.06 21.98 14.81
CA GLN A 23 0.96 21.24 14.20
C GLN A 23 -0.28 22.12 14.02
N GLY A 24 -0.59 22.96 15.01
CA GLY A 24 -1.66 23.95 14.97
C GLY A 24 -1.46 24.97 13.85
N TYR A 25 -0.32 25.68 13.86
CA TYR A 25 0.00 26.67 12.83
C TYR A 25 0.05 26.08 11.42
N PHE A 26 0.59 24.87 11.27
CA PHE A 26 0.61 24.19 9.98
C PHE A 26 -0.79 23.83 9.48
N ALA A 27 -1.68 23.37 10.36
CA ALA A 27 -3.07 23.10 10.01
C ALA A 27 -3.83 24.38 9.65
N GLN A 28 -3.60 25.47 10.37
CA GLN A 28 -4.15 26.79 10.07
C GLN A 28 -3.70 27.26 8.68
N GLY A 29 -2.40 27.21 8.39
CA GLY A 29 -1.86 27.55 7.07
C GLY A 29 -2.46 26.68 5.96
N CYS A 30 -2.61 25.38 6.17
CA CYS A 30 -3.30 24.51 5.21
C CYS A 30 -4.76 24.91 4.99
N ASN A 31 -5.49 25.32 6.04
CA ASN A 31 -6.88 25.74 5.93
C ASN A 31 -7.01 27.07 5.18
N THR A 32 -6.14 28.03 5.45
CA THR A 32 -6.08 29.30 4.70
C THR A 32 -5.82 29.03 3.22
N ILE A 33 -4.81 28.22 2.90
CA ILE A 33 -4.49 27.85 1.51
C ILE A 33 -5.65 27.10 0.83
N ALA A 34 -6.39 26.26 1.57
CA ALA A 34 -7.50 25.50 1.02
C ALA A 34 -8.66 26.39 0.55
N LEU A 35 -8.88 27.54 1.18
CA LEU A 35 -9.86 28.54 0.72
C LEU A 35 -9.47 29.09 -0.64
N PHE A 36 -8.22 29.55 -0.81
CA PHE A 36 -7.71 30.01 -2.10
C PHE A 36 -7.80 28.93 -3.19
N ALA A 37 -7.48 27.68 -2.84
CA ALA A 37 -7.57 26.55 -3.76
C ALA A 37 -9.01 26.28 -4.22
N GLN A 38 -9.98 26.45 -3.32
CA GLN A 38 -11.41 26.30 -3.62
C GLN A 38 -11.91 27.44 -4.50
N GLU A 39 -11.68 28.70 -4.10
CA GLU A 39 -12.12 29.91 -4.80
C GLU A 39 -11.61 29.96 -6.24
N ASN A 40 -10.32 29.66 -6.43
CA ASN A 40 -9.66 29.74 -7.74
C ASN A 40 -9.68 28.41 -8.51
N ARG A 41 -10.33 27.37 -7.97
CA ARG A 41 -10.32 26.00 -8.52
C ARG A 41 -8.90 25.55 -8.92
N CYS A 42 -7.92 25.79 -8.05
CA CYS A 42 -6.51 25.59 -8.37
C CYS A 42 -5.82 24.68 -7.34
N TRP A 43 -5.21 23.60 -7.83
CA TRP A 43 -4.37 22.69 -7.04
C TRP A 43 -3.07 22.32 -7.79
N ASN A 44 -2.65 23.19 -8.72
CA ASN A 44 -1.29 23.20 -9.23
C ASN A 44 -0.40 23.96 -8.24
N HIS A 45 0.70 23.34 -7.83
CA HIS A 45 1.58 23.89 -6.79
C HIS A 45 2.13 25.28 -7.14
N VAL A 46 2.59 25.48 -8.39
CA VAL A 46 3.23 26.73 -8.80
C VAL A 46 2.19 27.84 -8.90
N ALA A 47 1.06 27.57 -9.55
CA ALA A 47 -0.01 28.55 -9.68
C ALA A 47 -0.59 28.94 -8.32
N LEU A 48 -0.86 27.97 -7.43
CA LEU A 48 -1.41 28.25 -6.11
C LEU A 48 -0.41 29.01 -5.23
N HIS A 49 0.89 28.72 -5.34
CA HIS A 49 1.93 29.49 -4.66
C HIS A 49 1.85 30.98 -5.02
N ASN A 50 1.82 31.31 -6.33
CA ASN A 50 1.78 32.70 -6.77
C ASN A 50 0.50 33.43 -6.33
N LEU A 51 -0.62 32.70 -6.18
CA LEU A 51 -1.90 33.27 -5.77
C LEU A 51 -1.96 33.63 -4.28
N CYS A 52 -1.41 32.79 -3.39
CA CYS A 52 -1.68 32.92 -1.95
C CYS A 52 -0.44 33.00 -1.05
N TYR A 53 0.77 32.77 -1.54
CA TYR A 53 1.97 32.71 -0.69
C TYR A 53 2.17 33.97 0.16
N SER A 54 2.15 35.15 -0.46
CA SER A 54 2.38 36.42 0.24
C SER A 54 1.31 36.68 1.31
N LYS A 55 0.03 36.46 0.97
CA LYS A 55 -1.10 36.62 1.90
C LYS A 55 -1.02 35.65 3.08
N VAL A 56 -0.64 34.39 2.82
CA VAL A 56 -0.47 33.39 3.89
C VAL A 56 0.71 33.74 4.80
N ARG A 57 1.80 34.28 4.25
CA ARG A 57 2.97 34.72 5.02
C ARG A 57 2.69 35.95 5.89
N GLU A 58 1.82 36.84 5.42
CA GLU A 58 1.36 38.01 6.18
C GLU A 58 0.42 37.59 7.33
N GLN A 59 -0.52 36.67 7.06
CA GLN A 59 -1.47 36.19 8.08
C GLN A 59 -0.83 35.26 9.12
N LEU A 60 0.23 34.54 8.75
CA LEU A 60 0.90 33.54 9.61
C LEU A 60 2.43 33.77 9.60
N PRO A 61 2.91 34.87 10.21
CA PRO A 61 4.32 35.21 10.21
C PRO A 61 5.19 34.15 10.91
N GLU A 62 4.64 33.45 11.92
CA GLU A 62 5.33 32.41 12.69
C GLU A 62 5.64 31.14 11.88
N LEU A 63 4.86 30.89 10.82
CA LEU A 63 5.06 29.74 9.95
C LEU A 63 6.13 30.05 8.90
N GLY A 64 7.34 29.54 9.09
CA GLY A 64 8.46 29.80 8.17
C GLY A 64 8.15 29.51 6.70
N SER A 65 8.80 30.23 5.78
CA SER A 65 8.58 30.17 4.33
C SER A 65 8.52 28.73 3.78
N GLN A 66 9.47 27.89 4.18
CA GLN A 66 9.53 26.52 3.72
C GLN A 66 8.37 25.65 4.24
N MET A 67 7.81 25.97 5.40
CA MET A 67 6.63 25.29 5.95
C MET A 67 5.34 25.72 5.23
N VAL A 68 5.23 26.98 4.80
CA VAL A 68 4.14 27.42 3.91
C VAL A 68 4.18 26.64 2.60
N CYS A 69 5.36 26.48 2.00
CA CYS A 69 5.53 25.63 0.80
C CYS A 69 5.15 24.17 1.05
N ASN A 70 5.45 23.63 2.24
CA ASN A 70 5.03 22.27 2.60
C ASN A 70 3.51 22.16 2.80
N ALA A 71 2.88 23.19 3.35
CA ALA A 71 1.42 23.28 3.49
C ALA A 71 0.75 23.32 2.10
N LEU A 72 1.28 24.12 1.17
CA LEU A 72 0.85 24.15 -0.24
C LEU A 72 0.89 22.75 -0.88
N ARG A 73 2.01 22.03 -0.75
CA ARG A 73 2.13 20.65 -1.27
C ARG A 73 1.09 19.72 -0.68
N LYS A 74 0.82 19.83 0.61
CA LYS A 74 -0.16 19.00 1.31
C LYS A 74 -1.60 19.28 0.84
N VAL A 75 -1.96 20.55 0.69
CA VAL A 75 -3.28 20.97 0.19
C VAL A 75 -3.47 20.50 -1.25
N CYS A 76 -2.52 20.78 -2.13
CA CYS A 76 -2.57 20.33 -3.53
C CYS A 76 -2.72 18.80 -3.65
N SER A 77 -1.96 18.05 -2.85
CA SER A 77 -2.02 16.58 -2.84
C SER A 77 -3.39 16.07 -2.38
N SER A 78 -4.00 16.74 -1.40
CA SER A 78 -5.33 16.38 -0.87
C SER A 78 -6.44 16.63 -1.90
N TYR A 79 -6.39 17.74 -2.65
CA TYR A 79 -7.32 18.01 -3.75
C TYR A 79 -7.15 17.05 -4.93
N LYS A 80 -5.92 16.69 -5.30
CA LYS A 80 -5.65 15.71 -6.38
C LYS A 80 -6.30 14.35 -6.12
N VAL A 81 -6.36 13.90 -4.87
CA VAL A 81 -6.98 12.63 -4.49
C VAL A 81 -8.50 12.62 -4.74
N LEU A 82 -9.17 13.77 -4.65
CA LEU A 82 -10.62 13.86 -4.81
C LEU A 82 -11.12 13.66 -6.24
N LYS A 83 -10.24 13.79 -7.26
CA LYS A 83 -10.58 13.64 -8.69
C LYS A 83 -11.88 14.40 -9.07
N ILE A 84 -11.93 15.68 -8.71
CA ILE A 84 -13.13 16.52 -8.86
C ILE A 84 -13.43 16.77 -10.34
N ARG A 85 -14.66 16.44 -10.76
CA ARG A 85 -15.13 16.72 -12.14
C ARG A 85 -15.33 18.22 -12.36
N LYS A 86 -15.09 18.70 -13.59
CA LYS A 86 -15.23 20.13 -13.95
C LYS A 86 -16.59 20.73 -13.57
N THR A 87 -17.65 19.95 -13.73
CA THR A 87 -19.05 20.36 -13.49
C THR A 87 -19.47 20.41 -12.02
N LYS A 88 -18.64 19.91 -11.09
CA LYS A 88 -18.98 19.87 -9.66
C LYS A 88 -18.32 21.01 -8.89
N PRO A 89 -19.01 21.55 -7.86
CA PRO A 89 -18.40 22.51 -6.96
C PRO A 89 -17.19 21.89 -6.25
N VAL A 90 -16.18 22.71 -6.00
CA VAL A 90 -14.98 22.29 -5.27
C VAL A 90 -15.34 22.20 -3.78
N PRO A 91 -15.17 21.05 -3.12
CA PRO A 91 -15.44 20.94 -1.70
C PRO A 91 -14.37 21.66 -0.87
N THR A 92 -14.77 22.23 0.25
CA THR A 92 -13.84 22.78 1.25
C THR A 92 -13.15 21.64 2.01
N ILE A 93 -11.83 21.57 1.92
CA ILE A 93 -11.03 20.63 2.72
C ILE A 93 -10.66 21.31 4.04
N ARG A 94 -11.03 20.70 5.17
CA ARG A 94 -10.62 21.17 6.50
C ARG A 94 -9.59 20.24 7.12
N PHE A 95 -8.41 20.79 7.38
CA PHE A 95 -7.33 20.16 8.13
C PHE A 95 -7.54 20.41 9.62
N LYS A 96 -7.62 19.32 10.39
CA LYS A 96 -7.70 19.39 11.86
C LYS A 96 -6.34 19.78 12.43
N GLU A 97 -6.31 20.37 13.62
CA GLU A 97 -5.05 20.64 14.37
C GLU A 97 -4.25 19.36 14.67
N THR A 98 -4.88 18.19 14.60
CA THR A 98 -4.23 16.90 14.75
C THR A 98 -3.70 16.32 13.43
N SER A 99 -3.81 17.07 12.34
CA SER A 99 -3.34 16.65 11.01
C SER A 99 -1.83 16.51 11.01
N SER A 100 -1.32 15.60 10.19
CA SER A 100 0.12 15.41 10.03
C SER A 100 0.83 16.68 9.53
N ILE A 101 2.14 16.76 9.75
CA ILE A 101 2.97 17.83 9.21
C ILE A 101 3.88 17.23 8.15
N HIS A 102 3.91 17.84 6.96
CA HIS A 102 4.81 17.42 5.90
C HIS A 102 6.17 18.13 6.03
N TYR A 103 7.24 17.35 5.93
CA TYR A 103 8.62 17.79 6.02
C TYR A 103 9.39 17.44 4.74
N CYS A 104 10.12 18.41 4.20
CA CYS A 104 11.01 18.23 3.05
C CYS A 104 12.48 18.33 3.48
N ALA A 105 13.42 18.07 2.58
CA ALA A 105 14.86 18.06 2.87
C ALA A 105 15.42 19.31 3.59
N ARG A 106 14.72 20.45 3.54
CA ARG A 106 15.11 21.70 4.22
C ARG A 106 14.50 21.87 5.61
N THR A 107 13.45 21.13 5.95
CA THR A 107 12.72 21.27 7.23
C THR A 107 13.02 20.16 8.22
N PHE A 108 13.75 19.13 7.82
CA PHE A 108 14.31 18.14 8.74
C PHE A 108 15.73 17.76 8.33
N THR A 109 16.46 17.20 9.28
CA THR A 109 17.79 16.62 9.03
C THR A 109 17.90 15.35 9.85
N LEU A 110 18.36 14.28 9.22
CA LEU A 110 18.61 13.01 9.88
C LEU A 110 20.12 12.74 9.85
N LYS A 111 20.75 12.69 11.02
CA LYS A 111 22.18 12.36 11.17
C LYS A 111 22.33 11.32 12.25
N LYS A 112 22.92 10.17 11.91
CA LYS A 112 23.06 9.01 12.81
C LYS A 112 21.70 8.67 13.43
N GLU A 113 21.59 8.73 14.76
CA GLU A 113 20.37 8.44 15.52
C GLU A 113 19.62 9.69 16.00
N VAL A 114 19.99 10.87 15.47
CA VAL A 114 19.40 12.14 15.84
C VAL A 114 18.60 12.70 14.67
N LEU A 115 17.32 12.95 14.91
CA LEU A 115 16.41 13.63 14.00
C LEU A 115 16.24 15.08 14.45
N SER A 116 16.63 16.02 13.59
CA SER A 116 16.34 17.43 13.76
C SER A 116 15.10 17.82 12.97
N LEU A 117 14.15 18.49 13.62
CA LEU A 117 12.89 18.94 13.02
C LEU A 117 12.74 20.45 13.19
N TYR A 118 12.30 21.13 12.13
CA TYR A 118 11.81 22.50 12.23
C TYR A 118 10.56 22.58 13.12
N THR A 119 10.50 23.60 13.97
CA THR A 119 9.29 24.02 14.69
C THR A 119 9.15 25.53 14.56
N VAL A 120 7.97 26.08 14.89
CA VAL A 120 7.74 27.54 14.86
C VAL A 120 8.64 28.32 15.82
N ASN A 121 9.09 27.70 16.92
CA ASN A 121 9.96 28.37 17.89
C ASN A 121 11.44 28.22 17.50
N LYS A 122 11.94 26.98 17.44
CA LYS A 122 13.33 26.62 17.05
C LYS A 122 13.39 25.20 16.52
N ARG A 123 14.48 24.81 15.85
CA ARG A 123 14.68 23.40 15.51
C ARG A 123 14.87 22.57 16.77
N ILE A 124 14.10 21.50 16.91
CA ILE A 124 14.30 20.50 17.96
C ILE A 124 15.25 19.41 17.44
N LYS A 125 15.94 18.73 18.35
CA LYS A 125 16.76 17.54 18.08
C LYS A 125 16.27 16.42 18.99
N CYS A 126 15.86 15.31 18.41
CA CYS A 126 15.30 14.19 19.16
C CYS A 126 15.90 12.86 18.70
N SER A 127 16.02 11.92 19.63
CA SER A 127 16.32 10.52 19.32
C SER A 127 15.04 9.79 18.94
N PHE A 128 15.18 8.60 18.36
CA PHE A 128 14.06 7.79 17.92
C PHE A 128 14.35 6.30 18.05
N THR A 129 13.29 5.51 18.15
CA THR A 129 13.36 4.05 18.13
C THR A 129 12.93 3.52 16.77
N ILE A 130 13.70 2.57 16.24
CA ILE A 130 13.41 1.82 15.01
C ILE A 130 13.68 0.33 15.20
N GLY A 131 13.01 -0.50 14.40
CA GLY A 131 13.28 -1.94 14.34
C GLY A 131 14.41 -2.30 13.36
N THR A 132 14.90 -3.54 13.43
CA THR A 132 16.01 -4.07 12.61
C THR A 132 15.81 -3.85 11.10
N ARG A 133 14.67 -4.25 10.56
CA ARG A 133 14.33 -4.03 9.14
C ARG A 133 14.28 -2.54 8.73
N GLN A 134 13.90 -1.66 9.66
CA GLN A 134 13.90 -0.22 9.38
C GLN A 134 15.33 0.34 9.35
N GLN A 135 16.24 -0.22 10.17
CA GLN A 135 17.66 0.12 10.13
C GLN A 135 18.28 -0.29 8.78
N GLU A 136 17.98 -1.49 8.28
CA GLU A 136 18.42 -1.95 6.95
C GLU A 136 17.99 -0.98 5.84
N TYR A 137 16.70 -0.59 5.83
CA TYR A 137 16.22 0.38 4.87
C TYR A 137 16.87 1.74 5.00
N LEU A 138 17.17 2.20 6.22
CA LEU A 138 17.85 3.47 6.43
C LEU A 138 19.31 3.43 5.93
N LYS A 139 19.98 2.28 6.03
CA LYS A 139 21.34 2.09 5.52
C LYS A 139 21.40 2.09 3.99
N GLN A 140 20.43 1.47 3.33
CA GLN A 140 20.39 1.31 1.87
C GLN A 140 19.70 2.48 1.15
N GLY A 141 18.77 3.17 1.81
CA GLY A 141 17.83 4.08 1.17
C GLY A 141 18.25 5.54 1.23
N LYS A 142 18.03 6.26 0.11
CA LYS A 142 18.17 7.71 0.05
C LYS A 142 16.95 8.39 0.66
N VAL A 143 17.18 9.22 1.67
CA VAL A 143 16.12 10.01 2.33
C VAL A 143 15.53 11.04 1.38
N LYS A 144 14.19 11.13 1.32
CA LYS A 144 13.46 12.10 0.46
C LYS A 144 12.66 13.12 1.26
N GLU A 145 11.63 12.64 1.94
CA GLU A 145 10.64 13.45 2.62
C GLU A 145 10.16 12.75 3.88
N GLY A 146 9.48 13.49 4.76
CA GLY A 146 8.99 12.97 6.01
C GLY A 146 7.58 13.47 6.33
N GLU A 147 6.84 12.68 7.09
CA GLU A 147 5.55 13.08 7.61
C GLU A 147 5.48 12.84 9.11
N LEU A 148 5.32 13.92 9.88
CA LEU A 148 5.15 13.83 11.32
C LEU A 148 3.68 13.53 11.65
N VAL A 149 3.46 12.44 12.38
CA VAL A 149 2.13 11.95 12.74
C VAL A 149 2.05 11.72 14.24
N ARG A 150 0.97 12.22 14.86
CA ARG A 150 0.66 11.98 16.27
C ARG A 150 -0.39 10.89 16.42
N LYS A 151 -0.12 9.90 17.29
CA LYS A 151 -1.08 8.84 17.67
C LYS A 151 -1.21 8.81 19.19
N GLY A 152 -2.27 9.44 19.69
CA GLY A 152 -2.45 9.65 21.13
C GLY A 152 -1.35 10.56 21.68
N ARG A 153 -0.59 10.07 22.67
CA ARG A 153 0.55 10.78 23.27
C ARG A 153 1.90 10.50 22.59
N ARG A 154 1.90 9.70 21.51
CA ARG A 154 3.14 9.27 20.84
C ARG A 154 3.29 9.95 19.49
N TRP A 155 4.51 10.36 19.19
CA TRP A 155 4.89 10.95 17.90
C TRP A 155 5.66 9.96 17.04
N PHE A 156 5.34 9.96 15.76
CA PHE A 156 6.00 9.15 14.75
C PHE A 156 6.43 10.04 13.60
N PHE A 157 7.66 9.86 13.12
CA PHE A 157 8.14 10.46 11.89
C PHE A 157 8.18 9.39 10.80
N ASN A 158 7.28 9.50 9.84
CA ASN A 158 7.21 8.59 8.70
C ASN A 158 8.17 9.08 7.62
N LEU A 159 9.35 8.46 7.54
CA LEU A 159 10.40 8.81 6.61
C LEU A 159 10.21 8.05 5.29
N VAL A 160 10.16 8.79 4.18
CA VAL A 160 10.15 8.22 2.82
C VAL A 160 11.58 8.07 2.33
N LEU A 161 11.91 6.84 1.98
CA LEU A 161 13.20 6.39 1.47
C LEU A 161 13.04 5.93 0.03
N GLU A 162 14.01 6.28 -0.81
CA GLU A 162 14.18 5.72 -2.14
C GLU A 162 15.26 4.64 -2.07
N LEU A 163 14.85 3.38 -2.21
CA LEU A 163 15.73 2.23 -2.29
C LEU A 163 16.09 1.95 -3.75
N PRO A 164 17.27 1.37 -4.03
CA PRO A 164 17.57 0.82 -5.35
C PRO A 164 16.51 -0.22 -5.73
N GLU A 165 16.09 -0.20 -6.99
CA GLU A 165 15.19 -1.22 -7.54
C GLU A 165 16.03 -2.37 -8.09
N PRO A 166 15.77 -3.62 -7.68
CA PRO A 166 16.39 -4.76 -8.33
C PRO A 166 15.93 -4.82 -9.79
N SER A 167 16.83 -5.24 -10.68
CA SER A 167 16.48 -5.53 -12.07
C SER A 167 15.45 -6.65 -12.13
N LEU A 168 14.45 -6.49 -13.01
CA LEU A 168 13.48 -7.54 -13.29
C LEU A 168 14.01 -8.38 -14.45
N GLU A 169 14.23 -9.66 -14.20
CA GLU A 169 14.54 -10.62 -15.25
C GLU A 169 13.23 -11.07 -15.91
N ARG A 170 13.17 -10.96 -17.24
CA ARG A 170 11.97 -11.28 -18.02
C ARG A 170 11.93 -12.73 -18.50
N GLU A 171 12.95 -13.50 -18.19
CA GLU A 171 13.07 -14.92 -18.52
C GLU A 171 13.15 -15.71 -17.23
N GLY A 172 12.43 -16.83 -17.16
CA GLY A 172 12.50 -17.73 -16.01
C GLY A 172 11.17 -18.36 -15.64
N THR A 173 11.14 -18.96 -14.44
CA THR A 173 10.04 -19.78 -13.97
C THR A 173 8.86 -18.95 -13.47
N PHE A 174 7.65 -19.45 -13.74
CA PHE A 174 6.38 -18.85 -13.34
C PHE A 174 5.78 -19.57 -12.14
N MET A 175 5.27 -18.79 -11.18
CA MET A 175 4.41 -19.30 -10.10
C MET A 175 3.05 -18.63 -10.17
N GLY A 176 2.00 -19.44 -10.28
CA GLY A 176 0.62 -18.97 -10.35
C GLY A 176 0.00 -18.96 -8.97
N ILE A 177 -0.79 -17.94 -8.68
CA ILE A 177 -1.45 -17.79 -7.38
C ILE A 177 -2.95 -17.52 -7.60
N ASP A 178 -3.78 -18.47 -7.19
CA ASP A 178 -5.24 -18.32 -7.16
C ASP A 178 -5.71 -17.77 -5.81
N LEU A 179 -6.56 -16.74 -5.81
CA LEU A 179 -6.98 -16.03 -4.59
C LEU A 179 -8.46 -16.24 -4.27
N GLY A 180 -8.76 -16.98 -3.20
CA GLY A 180 -10.13 -17.33 -2.82
C GLY A 180 -10.58 -16.81 -1.45
N GLU A 181 -11.84 -17.10 -1.10
CA GLU A 181 -12.39 -16.82 0.23
C GLU A 181 -12.18 -17.98 1.22
N ASN A 182 -12.34 -19.21 0.75
CA ASN A 182 -12.14 -20.42 1.57
C ASN A 182 -10.65 -20.77 1.68
N ASN A 183 -9.94 -20.74 0.55
CA ASN A 183 -8.49 -20.77 0.47
C ASN A 183 -8.04 -19.38 0.06
N ILE A 184 -7.31 -18.68 0.94
CA ILE A 184 -6.91 -17.28 0.74
C ILE A 184 -5.98 -17.16 -0.46
N ALA A 185 -5.05 -18.10 -0.59
CA ALA A 185 -4.14 -18.22 -1.70
C ALA A 185 -3.82 -19.70 -1.94
N VAL A 186 -3.72 -20.11 -3.20
CA VAL A 186 -3.24 -21.43 -3.61
C VAL A 186 -2.18 -21.25 -4.70
N THR A 187 -1.02 -21.87 -4.54
CA THR A 187 0.07 -21.78 -5.53
C THR A 187 -0.01 -22.92 -6.55
N SER A 188 0.55 -22.71 -7.74
CA SER A 188 0.73 -23.76 -8.76
C SER A 188 1.56 -24.94 -8.24
N ASN A 189 2.47 -24.66 -7.31
CA ASN A 189 3.33 -25.65 -6.64
C ASN A 189 2.55 -26.53 -5.65
N GLY A 190 1.32 -26.13 -5.28
CA GLY A 190 0.42 -26.91 -4.43
C GLY A 190 0.28 -26.40 -2.99
N THR A 191 0.93 -25.31 -2.63
CA THR A 191 0.82 -24.71 -1.30
C THR A 191 -0.57 -24.06 -1.12
N ILE A 192 -1.28 -24.42 -0.05
CA ILE A 192 -2.64 -23.93 0.22
C ILE A 192 -2.67 -23.13 1.53
N TYR A 193 -3.09 -21.86 1.44
CA TYR A 193 -3.31 -20.99 2.60
C TYR A 193 -4.79 -20.94 2.97
N GLY A 194 -5.23 -21.81 3.88
CA GLY A 194 -6.63 -21.88 4.32
C GLY A 194 -7.15 -20.61 5.02
N GLY A 195 -8.38 -20.21 4.67
CA GLY A 195 -9.06 -19.03 5.20
C GLY A 195 -9.99 -19.27 6.40
N GLY A 196 -10.21 -20.53 6.79
CA GLY A 196 -11.20 -20.92 7.81
C GLY A 196 -11.05 -20.18 9.15
N LYS A 197 -9.83 -20.10 9.70
CA LYS A 197 -9.56 -19.37 10.96
C LYS A 197 -9.91 -17.88 10.86
N LEU A 198 -9.57 -17.23 9.74
CA LEU A 198 -9.86 -15.82 9.53
C LEU A 198 -11.35 -15.57 9.28
N LYS A 199 -12.01 -16.46 8.53
CA LYS A 199 -13.46 -16.46 8.31
C LYS A 199 -14.22 -16.53 9.64
N GLY A 200 -13.90 -17.52 10.48
CA GLY A 200 -14.51 -17.66 11.82
C GLY A 200 -14.26 -16.44 12.71
N ALA A 201 -13.06 -15.87 12.71
CA ALA A 201 -12.77 -14.64 13.45
C ALA A 201 -13.61 -13.46 12.97
N ARG A 202 -13.77 -13.29 11.65
CA ARG A 202 -14.58 -12.22 11.04
C ARG A 202 -16.07 -12.37 11.36
N ASP A 203 -16.58 -13.60 11.43
CA ASP A 203 -17.97 -13.83 11.82
C ASP A 203 -18.21 -13.53 13.30
N LYS A 204 -17.26 -13.89 14.18
CA LYS A 204 -17.29 -13.48 15.61
C LYS A 204 -17.31 -11.96 15.76
N PHE A 205 -16.47 -11.22 15.01
CA PHE A 205 -16.47 -9.76 15.02
C PHE A 205 -17.79 -9.17 14.51
N LEU A 206 -18.35 -9.73 13.44
CA LEU A 206 -19.63 -9.28 12.87
C LEU A 206 -20.77 -9.45 13.87
N ASN A 207 -20.89 -10.65 14.47
CA ASN A 207 -21.95 -10.95 15.43
C ASN A 207 -21.83 -10.07 16.68
N ARG A 208 -20.61 -9.87 17.19
CA ARG A 208 -20.36 -8.96 18.32
C ARG A 208 -20.74 -7.52 17.98
N ARG A 209 -20.40 -7.03 16.79
CA ARG A 209 -20.76 -5.67 16.34
C ARG A 209 -22.28 -5.51 16.26
N LYS A 210 -22.98 -6.47 15.65
CA LYS A 210 -24.45 -6.47 15.56
C LYS A 210 -25.12 -6.40 16.94
N LYS A 211 -24.72 -7.26 17.88
CA LYS A 211 -25.25 -7.28 19.26
C LYS A 211 -25.03 -5.95 19.99
N LEU A 212 -23.85 -5.35 19.84
CA LEU A 212 -23.55 -4.06 20.48
C LEU A 212 -24.31 -2.90 19.83
N GLN A 213 -24.52 -2.95 18.51
CA GLN A 213 -25.30 -1.94 17.79
C GLN A 213 -26.79 -2.00 18.15
N SER A 214 -27.36 -3.20 18.30
CA SER A 214 -28.76 -3.36 18.71
C SER A 214 -29.02 -2.92 20.15
N ASN A 215 -28.03 -3.08 21.04
CA ASN A 215 -28.15 -2.64 22.45
C ASN A 215 -28.22 -1.10 22.59
N GLY A 216 -27.46 -0.33 21.81
CA GLY A 216 -27.57 1.14 21.77
C GLY A 216 -27.06 1.93 22.99
N SER A 217 -26.81 1.28 24.13
CA SER A 217 -26.38 1.95 25.38
C SER A 217 -25.05 2.69 25.28
N LYS A 218 -24.80 3.63 26.20
CA LYS A 218 -23.51 4.33 26.33
C LYS A 218 -22.35 3.35 26.52
N ALA A 219 -22.55 2.29 27.32
CA ALA A 219 -21.56 1.23 27.52
C ALA A 219 -21.29 0.44 26.24
N ALA A 220 -22.33 0.09 25.47
CA ALA A 220 -22.18 -0.58 24.18
C ALA A 220 -21.42 0.30 23.17
N LYS A 221 -21.71 1.60 23.10
CA LYS A 221 -20.99 2.57 22.26
C LYS A 221 -19.51 2.67 22.65
N ARG A 222 -19.17 2.71 23.94
CA ARG A 222 -17.77 2.67 24.42
C ARG A 222 -17.08 1.35 24.01
N CYS A 223 -17.78 0.22 24.12
CA CYS A 223 -17.28 -1.08 23.69
C CYS A 223 -17.02 -1.12 22.17
N LEU A 224 -17.93 -0.59 21.35
CA LEU A 224 -17.77 -0.44 19.90
C LEU A 224 -16.53 0.37 19.55
N LYS A 225 -16.30 1.50 20.23
CA LYS A 225 -15.09 2.33 20.06
C LYS A 225 -13.82 1.53 20.37
N ARG A 226 -13.82 0.74 21.45
CA ARG A 226 -12.68 -0.10 21.88
C ARG A 226 -12.38 -1.26 20.91
N ILE A 227 -13.39 -1.89 20.32
CA ILE A 227 -13.19 -2.99 19.35
C ILE A 227 -12.95 -2.49 17.92
N SER A 228 -13.18 -1.20 17.67
CA SER A 228 -12.99 -0.59 16.35
C SER A 228 -11.59 -0.88 15.80
N GLY A 229 -11.52 -1.21 14.51
CA GLY A 229 -10.28 -1.53 13.80
C GLY A 229 -9.58 -2.84 14.18
N LYS A 230 -10.06 -3.62 15.18
CA LYS A 230 -9.44 -4.92 15.52
C LYS A 230 -9.55 -5.94 14.38
N GLU A 231 -10.73 -6.09 13.79
CA GLU A 231 -10.96 -6.96 12.62
C GLU A 231 -10.03 -6.58 11.46
N ARG A 232 -9.96 -5.28 11.13
CA ARG A 232 -9.12 -4.77 10.05
C ARG A 232 -7.63 -5.09 10.27
N ARG A 233 -7.14 -4.90 11.49
CA ARG A 233 -5.74 -5.24 11.85
C ARG A 233 -5.46 -6.72 11.67
N ARG A 234 -6.35 -7.60 12.13
CA ARG A 234 -6.19 -9.05 12.00
C ARG A 234 -6.18 -9.52 10.54
N VAL A 235 -7.07 -8.97 9.70
CA VAL A 235 -7.09 -9.26 8.26
C VAL A 235 -5.80 -8.78 7.60
N LYS A 236 -5.38 -7.53 7.89
CA LYS A 236 -4.15 -6.95 7.34
C LYS A 236 -2.91 -7.77 7.74
N GLU A 237 -2.83 -8.21 9.00
CA GLU A 237 -1.75 -9.08 9.48
C GLU A 237 -1.74 -10.42 8.75
N THR A 238 -2.90 -11.05 8.57
CA THR A 238 -3.00 -12.32 7.82
C THR A 238 -2.52 -12.15 6.38
N ASN A 239 -2.96 -11.08 5.71
CA ASN A 239 -2.51 -10.76 4.35
C ASN A 239 -0.99 -10.53 4.30
N HIS A 240 -0.41 -9.81 5.28
CA HIS A 240 1.04 -9.62 5.36
C HIS A 240 1.80 -10.93 5.59
N ARG A 241 1.28 -11.85 6.39
CA ARG A 241 1.91 -13.15 6.61
C ARG A 241 1.88 -14.01 5.36
N ILE A 242 0.71 -14.14 4.74
CA ILE A 242 0.54 -14.95 3.51
C ILE A 242 1.38 -14.39 2.37
N SER A 243 1.30 -13.08 2.09
CA SER A 243 2.17 -12.47 1.07
C SER A 243 3.66 -12.51 1.40
N LYS A 244 4.07 -12.74 2.65
CA LYS A 244 5.50 -12.95 2.97
C LYS A 244 5.88 -14.38 2.58
N ALA A 245 5.09 -15.35 3.04
CA ALA A 245 5.32 -16.76 2.78
C ALA A 245 5.27 -17.10 1.28
N LEU A 246 4.35 -16.51 0.52
CA LEU A 246 4.27 -16.68 -0.94
C LEU A 246 5.55 -16.20 -1.65
N ILE A 247 6.13 -15.10 -1.18
CA ILE A 247 7.37 -14.57 -1.78
C ILE A 247 8.58 -15.37 -1.33
N GLU A 248 8.59 -15.87 -0.09
CA GLU A 248 9.62 -16.81 0.38
C GLU A 248 9.58 -18.12 -0.45
N GLU A 249 8.39 -18.67 -0.72
CA GLU A 249 8.20 -19.82 -1.62
C GLU A 249 8.69 -19.51 -3.04
N ALA A 250 8.34 -18.34 -3.59
CA ALA A 250 8.80 -17.92 -4.91
C ALA A 250 10.33 -17.84 -5.00
N VAL A 251 10.97 -17.23 -4.00
CA VAL A 251 12.44 -17.11 -3.93
C VAL A 251 13.09 -18.49 -3.82
N LEU A 252 12.56 -19.39 -2.99
CA LEU A 252 13.09 -20.75 -2.84
C LEU A 252 13.00 -21.58 -4.13
N ASN A 253 11.98 -21.33 -4.95
CA ASN A 253 11.80 -22.01 -6.24
C ASN A 253 12.38 -21.21 -7.42
N GLU A 254 13.26 -20.23 -7.14
CA GLU A 254 13.91 -19.37 -8.14
C GLU A 254 12.94 -18.71 -9.13
N THR A 255 11.71 -18.45 -8.67
CA THR A 255 10.63 -17.88 -9.47
C THR A 255 10.94 -16.44 -9.85
N LYS A 256 10.94 -16.17 -11.16
CA LYS A 256 11.15 -14.81 -11.71
C LYS A 256 9.84 -14.06 -11.91
N MET A 257 8.76 -14.80 -12.13
CA MET A 257 7.43 -14.20 -12.37
C MET A 257 6.32 -14.84 -11.56
N ILE A 258 5.43 -14.00 -11.03
CA ILE A 258 4.23 -14.42 -10.33
C ILE A 258 3.00 -14.06 -11.17
N ALA A 259 2.18 -15.05 -11.50
CA ALA A 259 0.91 -14.86 -12.17
C ALA A 259 -0.23 -14.68 -11.15
N LEU A 260 -0.98 -13.59 -11.27
CA LEU A 260 -2.17 -13.30 -10.47
C LEU A 260 -3.36 -13.02 -11.38
N GLU A 261 -4.56 -13.46 -10.99
CA GLU A 261 -5.77 -13.04 -11.68
C GLU A 261 -6.05 -11.53 -11.53
N ASP A 262 -6.51 -10.89 -12.61
CA ASP A 262 -7.01 -9.53 -12.55
C ASP A 262 -8.40 -9.48 -11.91
N LEU A 263 -8.40 -9.13 -10.62
CA LEU A 263 -9.59 -8.98 -9.79
C LEU A 263 -10.24 -7.59 -9.90
N GLN A 264 -9.86 -6.77 -10.88
CA GLN A 264 -10.53 -5.51 -11.15
C GLN A 264 -12.03 -5.70 -11.37
N ASN A 265 -12.83 -4.86 -10.73
CA ASN A 265 -14.29 -4.89 -10.81
C ASN A 265 -14.96 -6.20 -10.32
N ILE A 266 -14.26 -7.12 -9.62
CA ILE A 266 -14.87 -8.37 -9.12
C ILE A 266 -16.17 -8.11 -8.34
N ARG A 267 -16.22 -7.03 -7.55
CA ARG A 267 -17.40 -6.62 -6.78
C ARG A 267 -18.63 -6.29 -7.63
N LYS A 268 -18.45 -5.87 -8.87
CA LYS A 268 -19.55 -5.63 -9.83
C LYS A 268 -20.01 -6.91 -10.51
N ARG A 269 -19.11 -7.90 -10.67
CA ARG A 269 -19.38 -9.18 -11.33
C ARG A 269 -20.03 -10.23 -10.43
N ILE A 270 -19.88 -10.12 -9.11
CA ILE A 270 -20.49 -11.06 -8.16
C ILE A 270 -22.02 -11.00 -8.24
N LYS A 271 -22.60 -11.96 -8.96
CA LYS A 271 -24.05 -12.22 -8.99
C LYS A 271 -24.38 -13.25 -7.90
N GLY A 272 -25.17 -12.87 -6.90
CA GLY A 272 -25.71 -13.82 -5.92
C GLY A 272 -26.35 -13.16 -4.71
N ASN A 273 -26.83 -14.00 -3.79
CA ASN A 273 -27.73 -13.57 -2.71
C ASN A 273 -27.05 -12.58 -1.76
N LYS A 274 -27.85 -11.75 -1.06
CA LYS A 274 -27.37 -10.70 -0.13
C LYS A 274 -26.31 -11.21 0.85
N ARG A 275 -26.47 -12.43 1.36
CA ARG A 275 -25.51 -13.08 2.27
C ARG A 275 -24.15 -13.31 1.62
N MET A 276 -24.13 -13.85 0.41
CA MET A 276 -22.90 -14.11 -0.35
C MET A 276 -22.19 -12.80 -0.71
N ARG A 277 -22.93 -11.82 -1.24
CA ARG A 277 -22.39 -10.48 -1.55
C ARG A 277 -21.79 -9.82 -0.32
N THR A 278 -22.50 -9.83 0.82
CA THR A 278 -21.97 -9.25 2.07
C THR A 278 -20.65 -9.90 2.49
N ARG A 279 -20.53 -11.22 2.34
CA ARG A 279 -19.34 -11.98 2.73
C ARG A 279 -18.13 -11.66 1.84
N LEU A 280 -18.36 -11.69 0.53
CA LEU A 280 -17.37 -11.40 -0.51
C LEU A 280 -16.92 -9.93 -0.46
N HIS A 281 -17.84 -8.96 -0.36
CA HIS A 281 -17.48 -7.53 -0.30
C HIS A 281 -16.61 -7.17 0.92
N ARG A 282 -16.68 -7.96 2.00
CA ARG A 282 -15.84 -7.77 3.19
C ARG A 282 -14.41 -8.29 3.01
N TRP A 283 -14.11 -9.06 1.97
CA TRP A 283 -12.78 -9.60 1.74
C TRP A 283 -11.92 -8.61 0.92
N PRO A 284 -10.68 -8.29 1.37
CA PRO A 284 -9.84 -7.32 0.69
C PRO A 284 -8.81 -7.99 -0.25
N TRP A 285 -9.26 -8.65 -1.34
CA TRP A 285 -8.35 -9.28 -2.32
C TRP A 285 -7.25 -8.34 -2.83
N ARG A 286 -7.65 -7.12 -3.22
CA ARG A 286 -6.72 -6.12 -3.77
C ARG A 286 -5.62 -5.73 -2.78
N GLU A 287 -5.89 -5.76 -1.48
CA GLU A 287 -4.85 -5.51 -0.49
C GLU A 287 -3.81 -6.64 -0.48
N LEU A 288 -4.25 -7.90 -0.58
CA LEU A 288 -3.34 -9.04 -0.67
C LEU A 288 -2.50 -8.98 -1.96
N GLN A 289 -3.14 -8.68 -3.10
CA GLN A 289 -2.44 -8.49 -4.38
C GLN A 289 -1.39 -7.38 -4.28
N GLN A 290 -1.73 -6.21 -3.72
CA GLN A 290 -0.78 -5.12 -3.48
C GLN A 290 0.38 -5.56 -2.59
N PHE A 291 0.11 -6.39 -1.58
CA PHE A 291 1.15 -6.88 -0.68
C PHE A 291 2.08 -7.89 -1.36
N ILE A 292 1.56 -8.72 -2.25
CA ILE A 292 2.35 -9.63 -3.09
C ILE A 292 3.21 -8.78 -4.04
N GLU A 293 2.58 -7.88 -4.79
CA GLU A 293 3.23 -7.01 -5.79
C GLU A 293 4.42 -6.24 -5.22
N TYR A 294 4.22 -5.47 -4.14
CA TYR A 294 5.33 -4.69 -3.60
C TYR A 294 6.44 -5.57 -3.04
N LYS A 295 6.15 -6.78 -2.55
CA LYS A 295 7.16 -7.67 -1.96
C LYS A 295 7.91 -8.45 -3.02
N ALA A 296 7.21 -8.89 -4.06
CA ALA A 296 7.79 -9.48 -5.27
C ALA A 296 8.79 -8.51 -5.89
N GLN A 297 8.37 -7.26 -6.13
CA GLN A 297 9.25 -6.21 -6.65
C GLN A 297 10.48 -5.97 -5.76
N SER A 298 10.37 -6.12 -4.44
CA SER A 298 11.54 -5.98 -3.55
C SER A 298 12.54 -7.14 -3.63
N GLN A 299 12.18 -8.24 -4.29
CA GLN A 299 13.01 -9.41 -4.54
C GLN A 299 13.35 -9.57 -6.03
N GLY A 300 13.06 -8.58 -6.87
CA GLY A 300 13.29 -8.67 -8.32
C GLY A 300 12.30 -9.57 -9.07
N ILE A 301 11.17 -9.92 -8.45
CA ILE A 301 10.15 -10.79 -9.05
C ILE A 301 9.06 -9.94 -9.69
N GLU A 302 8.79 -10.18 -10.98
CA GLU A 302 7.72 -9.49 -11.72
C GLU A 302 6.34 -10.10 -11.38
N VAL A 303 5.32 -9.25 -11.28
CA VAL A 303 3.93 -9.70 -11.12
C VAL A 303 3.15 -9.44 -12.40
N VAL A 304 2.65 -10.51 -13.00
CA VAL A 304 1.86 -10.47 -14.24
C VAL A 304 0.40 -10.72 -13.91
N TYR A 305 -0.47 -9.81 -14.32
CA TYR A 305 -1.91 -9.97 -14.18
C TYR A 305 -2.52 -10.65 -15.42
N VAL A 306 -3.26 -11.73 -15.20
CA VAL A 306 -3.94 -12.51 -16.24
C VAL A 306 -5.46 -12.38 -16.13
N ARG A 307 -6.18 -12.50 -17.25
CA ARG A 307 -7.65 -12.49 -17.21
C ARG A 307 -8.16 -13.79 -16.58
N PRO A 308 -9.12 -13.75 -15.64
CA PRO A 308 -9.60 -14.94 -14.93
C PRO A 308 -10.59 -15.80 -15.74
N GLU A 309 -10.87 -15.47 -17.00
CA GLU A 309 -11.94 -16.09 -17.77
C GLU A 309 -11.64 -17.57 -18.03
N TYR A 310 -12.59 -18.43 -17.69
CA TYR A 310 -12.53 -19.90 -17.83
C TYR A 310 -11.38 -20.62 -17.10
N SER A 311 -10.47 -19.92 -16.42
CA SER A 311 -9.29 -20.54 -15.78
C SER A 311 -9.63 -21.61 -14.73
N SER A 312 -10.80 -21.51 -14.09
CA SER A 312 -11.26 -22.50 -13.10
C SER A 312 -12.10 -23.65 -13.68
N LEU A 313 -12.42 -23.60 -14.98
CA LEU A 313 -13.15 -24.63 -15.73
C LEU A 313 -12.27 -25.35 -16.75
N THR A 314 -11.14 -24.77 -17.13
CA THR A 314 -10.18 -25.37 -18.05
C THR A 314 -9.27 -26.37 -17.33
N CYS A 315 -9.04 -27.53 -17.93
CA CYS A 315 -8.10 -28.50 -17.40
C CYS A 315 -6.66 -28.04 -17.63
N SER A 316 -5.86 -27.95 -16.57
CA SER A 316 -4.44 -27.60 -16.66
C SER A 316 -3.59 -28.59 -17.42
N HIS A 317 -4.03 -29.84 -17.56
CA HIS A 317 -3.31 -30.86 -18.33
C HIS A 317 -3.61 -30.76 -19.83
N CYS A 318 -4.88 -30.80 -20.24
CA CYS A 318 -5.28 -30.91 -21.65
C CYS A 318 -5.95 -29.67 -22.26
N GLN A 319 -6.07 -28.57 -21.50
CA GLN A 319 -6.70 -27.31 -21.91
C GLN A 319 -8.18 -27.37 -22.34
N SER A 320 -8.85 -28.51 -22.17
CA SER A 320 -10.29 -28.65 -22.43
C SER A 320 -11.13 -28.34 -21.20
N LEU A 321 -12.41 -28.00 -21.41
CA LEU A 321 -13.36 -27.76 -20.34
C LEU A 321 -13.66 -29.03 -19.52
N GLY A 322 -13.55 -28.92 -18.20
CA GLY A 322 -13.89 -29.96 -17.23
C GLY A 322 -15.06 -29.58 -16.34
N ILE A 323 -15.31 -30.43 -15.35
CA ILE A 323 -16.40 -30.27 -14.38
C ILE A 323 -15.77 -29.88 -13.03
N ARG A 324 -16.24 -28.76 -12.48
CA ARG A 324 -15.86 -28.29 -11.14
C ARG A 324 -16.99 -28.56 -10.15
N GLN A 325 -16.66 -29.26 -9.06
CA GLN A 325 -17.54 -29.45 -7.91
C GLN A 325 -16.82 -29.01 -6.63
N LYS A 326 -17.15 -27.81 -6.13
CA LYS A 326 -16.46 -27.18 -4.98
C LYS A 326 -14.92 -27.15 -5.19
N HIS A 327 -14.19 -27.89 -4.37
CA HIS A 327 -12.73 -28.00 -4.37
C HIS A 327 -12.19 -29.09 -5.30
N LEU A 328 -13.07 -29.87 -5.93
CA LEU A 328 -12.69 -30.92 -6.88
C LEU A 328 -12.85 -30.41 -8.32
N PHE A 329 -11.83 -30.67 -9.14
CA PHE A 329 -11.88 -30.55 -10.59
C PHE A 329 -11.67 -31.93 -11.22
N LYS A 330 -12.54 -32.29 -12.17
CA LYS A 330 -12.49 -33.56 -12.88
C LYS A 330 -12.63 -33.32 -14.38
N ARG A 331 -11.73 -33.91 -15.17
CA ARG A 331 -11.87 -34.01 -16.62
C ARG A 331 -11.80 -35.47 -17.05
N LEU A 332 -12.92 -35.97 -17.57
CA LEU A 332 -13.07 -37.38 -17.96
C LEU A 332 -12.18 -37.77 -19.14
N SER A 333 -12.07 -36.92 -20.17
CA SER A 333 -11.36 -37.29 -21.40
C SER A 333 -9.86 -37.46 -21.25
N CYS A 334 -9.23 -36.75 -20.30
CA CYS A 334 -7.79 -36.86 -20.03
C CYS A 334 -7.50 -37.50 -18.66
N GLY A 335 -8.52 -38.00 -17.97
CA GLY A 335 -8.37 -38.65 -16.67
C GLY A 335 -7.88 -37.74 -15.52
N SER A 336 -7.79 -36.43 -15.70
CA SER A 336 -7.25 -35.53 -14.67
C SER A 336 -8.22 -35.33 -13.50
N TYR A 337 -7.73 -35.58 -12.28
CA TYR A 337 -8.40 -35.29 -11.00
C TYR A 337 -7.51 -34.43 -10.12
N GLN A 338 -7.95 -33.22 -9.80
CA GLN A 338 -7.12 -32.25 -9.07
C GLN A 338 -7.95 -31.35 -8.15
N HIS A 339 -7.26 -30.70 -7.20
CA HIS A 339 -7.85 -29.61 -6.45
C HIS A 339 -8.13 -28.41 -7.37
N SER A 340 -9.36 -27.90 -7.38
CA SER A 340 -9.82 -26.90 -8.36
C SER A 340 -9.05 -25.58 -8.30
N ASP A 341 -8.70 -25.13 -7.09
CA ASP A 341 -7.92 -23.90 -6.90
C ASP A 341 -6.46 -24.07 -7.37
N ARG A 342 -5.88 -25.29 -7.26
CA ARG A 342 -4.53 -25.57 -7.79
C ARG A 342 -4.55 -25.62 -9.32
N ASN A 343 -5.56 -26.27 -9.89
CA ASN A 343 -5.76 -26.29 -11.33
C ASN A 343 -5.89 -24.86 -11.90
N ALA A 344 -6.63 -23.98 -11.21
CA ALA A 344 -6.74 -22.57 -11.57
C ALA A 344 -5.38 -21.85 -11.50
N ALA A 345 -4.60 -22.06 -10.43
CA ALA A 345 -3.27 -21.48 -10.29
C ALA A 345 -2.30 -21.91 -11.41
N ILE A 346 -2.31 -23.19 -11.80
CA ILE A 346 -1.50 -23.67 -12.94
C ILE A 346 -1.94 -23.03 -14.26
N ASN A 347 -3.26 -22.88 -14.47
CA ASN A 347 -3.76 -22.19 -15.65
C ASN A 347 -3.35 -20.72 -15.68
N HIS A 348 -3.26 -20.06 -14.52
CA HIS A 348 -2.75 -18.69 -14.44
C HIS A 348 -1.28 -18.60 -14.87
N CYS A 349 -0.42 -19.57 -14.52
CA CYS A 349 0.95 -19.64 -15.06
C CYS A 349 0.94 -19.66 -16.58
N LYS A 350 0.21 -20.60 -17.17
CA LYS A 350 0.18 -20.80 -18.63
C LYS A 350 -0.35 -19.57 -19.38
N LEU A 351 -1.32 -18.87 -18.79
CA LEU A 351 -1.81 -17.60 -19.32
C LEU A 351 -0.79 -16.48 -19.19
N ALA A 352 0.00 -16.45 -18.12
CA ALA A 352 1.04 -15.45 -17.94
C ALA A 352 2.20 -15.69 -18.92
N GLU A 353 2.62 -16.94 -19.09
CA GLU A 353 3.62 -17.37 -20.07
C GLU A 353 3.23 -16.93 -21.48
N SER A 354 1.97 -17.15 -21.89
CA SER A 354 1.51 -16.72 -23.22
C SER A 354 1.46 -15.19 -23.37
N VAL A 355 1.06 -14.46 -22.32
CA VAL A 355 1.05 -12.98 -22.32
C VAL A 355 2.47 -12.42 -22.41
N VAL A 356 3.42 -13.00 -21.68
CA VAL A 356 4.82 -12.56 -21.69
C VAL A 356 5.47 -12.91 -23.02
N SER A 357 5.26 -14.12 -23.54
CA SER A 357 5.80 -14.54 -24.85
C SER A 357 5.25 -13.68 -26.01
N ALA A 358 3.98 -13.28 -25.94
CA ALA A 358 3.37 -12.38 -26.93
C ALA A 358 3.89 -10.92 -26.83
N ARG A 359 4.46 -10.53 -25.69
CA ARG A 359 5.17 -9.25 -25.55
C ARG A 359 6.58 -9.42 -26.11
N ALA A 360 6.72 -9.33 -27.44
CA ALA A 360 8.02 -9.19 -28.07
C ALA A 360 8.86 -8.11 -27.35
N PRO A 361 10.19 -8.26 -27.23
CA PRO A 361 11.05 -7.29 -26.57
C PRO A 361 11.00 -5.96 -27.35
N VAL A 362 10.12 -5.05 -26.95
CA VAL A 362 10.12 -3.69 -27.47
C VAL A 362 11.35 -3.00 -26.90
N ASN A 363 12.39 -2.91 -27.72
CA ASN A 363 13.65 -2.18 -27.54
C ASN A 363 14.16 -2.12 -26.10
N VAL A 364 15.04 -3.06 -25.74
CA VAL A 364 16.06 -2.76 -24.73
C VAL A 364 16.87 -1.57 -25.28
N PRO A 365 16.93 -0.42 -24.60
CA PRO A 365 17.85 0.63 -25.03
C PRO A 365 19.25 0.03 -25.03
N MET A 366 20.00 0.23 -26.12
CA MET A 366 21.44 -0.07 -26.15
C MET A 366 22.11 0.79 -25.08
N VAL A 367 22.25 0.26 -23.88
CA VAL A 367 23.17 0.81 -22.90
C VAL A 367 24.53 0.28 -23.35
N ALA A 368 25.35 1.16 -23.93
CA ALA A 368 26.73 0.83 -24.27
C ALA A 368 27.37 0.19 -23.04
N ALA A 369 27.73 -1.08 -23.14
CA ALA A 369 28.59 -1.73 -22.18
C ALA A 369 29.89 -0.90 -22.17
N SER A 370 30.19 -0.27 -21.03
CA SER A 370 31.54 0.23 -20.81
C SER A 370 32.41 -1.00 -20.57
N GLU A 371 32.97 -1.53 -21.65
CA GLU A 371 34.14 -2.39 -21.57
C GLU A 371 35.25 -1.57 -20.92
N LEU A 372 35.39 -1.70 -19.60
CA LEU A 372 36.65 -1.40 -18.93
C LEU A 372 37.62 -2.50 -19.35
N ALA A 373 38.22 -2.31 -20.53
CA ALA A 373 39.43 -2.98 -20.93
C ALA A 373 40.47 -2.74 -19.83
N THR A 374 40.75 -3.78 -19.07
CA THR A 374 41.92 -3.85 -18.20
C THR A 374 43.12 -3.98 -19.11
N SER A 375 43.74 -2.85 -19.46
CA SER A 375 45.09 -2.89 -20.05
C SER A 375 46.07 -3.28 -18.95
N SER A 376 46.45 -4.54 -18.95
CA SER A 376 47.68 -5.02 -18.34
C SER A 376 48.87 -4.29 -18.96
N PHE A 377 49.49 -3.37 -18.23
CA PHE A 377 50.83 -2.90 -18.52
C PHE A 377 51.83 -3.80 -17.80
N LEU A 378 52.70 -4.41 -18.59
CA LEU A 378 54.03 -4.87 -18.18
C LEU A 378 54.90 -3.68 -17.76
#